data_AF-F0GIR4-F1
#
_entry.id   AF-F0GIR4-F1
#
_cell.length_a   1.000
_cell.length_b   1.000
_cell.length_c   1.000
_cell.angle_alpha   90.00
_cell.angle_beta   90.00
_cell.angle_gamma   90.00
#
_symmetry.space_group_name_H-M   'P 1'
#
loop_
_entity.id
_entity.type
_entity.pdbx_description
1 polymer ?
#
loop_
_entity_poly.entity_id
_entity_poly.type
_entity_poly.pdbx_seq_one_letter_code
_entity_poly.pdbx_strand_id
1 'polypeptide(L)' 'AAMMLDFIGNGAGRERDAHDAIVAAIEDVLRSGPRTRDLGGQATTQEVGEAIAARIAG' A
#
# COMPACT_ATOMS: atom_id res chain seq x y z
N ALA A 1 4.95 1.63 -6.84
CA ALA A 1 4.83 3.10 -6.91
C ALA A 1 5.49 3.82 -5.74
N ALA A 2 5.45 3.28 -4.50
CA ALA A 2 6.11 3.88 -3.33
C ALA A 2 7.57 4.27 -3.59
N MET A 3 8.45 3.34 -3.99
CA MET A 3 9.87 3.66 -4.24
C MET A 3 10.11 4.75 -5.32
N MET A 4 9.15 4.97 -6.22
CA MET A 4 9.24 6.00 -7.24
C MET A 4 8.87 7.40 -6.70
N LEU A 5 7.94 7.46 -5.73
CA LEU A 5 7.56 8.72 -5.07
C LEU A 5 8.71 9.26 -4.20
N ASP A 6 9.36 8.40 -3.44
CA ASP A 6 10.54 8.76 -2.65
C ASP A 6 11.68 9.30 -3.52
N PHE A 7 11.87 8.68 -4.70
CA PHE A 7 12.87 9.10 -5.68
C PHE A 7 12.53 10.45 -6.35
N ILE A 8 11.27 10.70 -6.71
CA ILE A 8 10.85 11.97 -7.35
C ILE A 8 10.89 13.14 -6.35
N GLY A 9 10.59 12.89 -5.07
CA GLY A 9 10.60 13.91 -4.01
C GLY A 9 11.97 14.23 -3.42
N ASN A 10 13.07 13.62 -3.90
CA ASN A 10 14.38 13.64 -3.23
C ASN A 10 14.30 13.25 -1.72
N GLY A 11 13.37 12.35 -1.37
CA GLY A 11 13.17 11.89 0.01
C GLY A 11 12.63 12.92 1.00
N ALA A 12 12.08 14.05 0.55
CA ALA A 12 11.54 15.08 1.42
C ALA A 12 10.16 15.58 0.96
N GLY A 13 9.38 16.10 1.91
CA GLY A 13 8.10 16.76 1.64
C GLY A 13 6.91 15.81 1.46
N ARG A 14 5.89 16.27 0.73
CA ARG A 14 4.58 15.62 0.62
C ARG A 14 4.66 14.26 -0.09
N GLU A 15 5.67 14.10 -0.94
CA GLU A 15 5.99 12.88 -1.66
C GLU A 15 6.49 11.80 -0.70
N ARG A 16 7.24 12.18 0.35
CA ARG A 16 7.67 11.27 1.41
C ARG A 16 6.51 10.85 2.31
N ASP A 17 5.64 11.80 2.67
CA ASP A 17 4.43 11.50 3.44
C ASP A 17 3.51 10.52 2.67
N ALA A 18 3.35 10.74 1.37
CA ALA A 18 2.60 9.84 0.50
C ALA A 18 3.27 8.46 0.38
N HIS A 19 4.60 8.41 0.25
CA HIS A 19 5.36 7.15 0.28
C HIS A 19 5.10 6.38 1.58
N ASP A 20 5.29 7.03 2.73
CA ASP A 20 5.17 6.40 4.04
C ASP A 20 3.73 5.90 4.29
N ALA A 21 2.72 6.69 3.87
CA ALA A 21 1.31 6.27 3.93
C ALA A 21 1.02 5.04 3.06
N ILE A 22 1.56 4.97 1.84
CA ILE A 22 1.39 3.81 0.95
C ILE A 22 2.06 2.56 1.55
N VAL A 23 3.29 2.68 2.06
CA VAL A 23 4.01 1.55 2.66
C VAL A 23 3.26 1.04 3.90
N ALA A 24 2.85 1.93 4.79
CA ALA A 24 2.07 1.56 5.98
C ALA A 24 0.76 0.85 5.62
N ALA A 25 0.03 1.35 4.63
CA ALA A 25 -1.20 0.72 4.16
C ALA A 25 -0.97 -0.70 3.61
N ILE A 26 0.11 -0.91 2.85
CA ILE A 26 0.48 -2.24 2.33
C ILE A 26 0.82 -3.19 3.50
N GLU A 27 1.62 -2.74 4.47
CA GLU A 27 1.98 -3.56 5.62
C GLU A 27 0.76 -3.98 6.45
N ASP A 28 -0.17 -3.06 6.69
CA ASP A 28 -1.41 -3.34 7.41
C ASP A 28 -2.31 -4.34 6.68
N VAL A 29 -2.46 -4.19 5.36
CA VAL A 29 -3.26 -5.13 4.55
C VAL A 29 -2.60 -6.50 4.50
N LEU A 30 -1.27 -6.60 4.41
CA LEU A 30 -0.59 -7.89 4.46
C LEU A 30 -0.73 -8.58 5.83
N ARG A 31 -0.74 -7.79 6.92
CA ARG A 31 -0.85 -8.30 8.29
C ARG A 31 -2.26 -8.81 8.60
N SER A 32 -3.29 -8.03 8.29
CA SER A 32 -4.67 -8.27 8.75
C SER A 32 -5.74 -8.21 7.66
N GLY A 33 -5.40 -7.81 6.45
CA GLY A 33 -6.32 -7.65 5.34
C GLY A 33 -6.50 -8.92 4.48
N PRO A 34 -7.27 -8.80 3.39
CA PRO A 34 -7.44 -9.87 2.43
C PRO A 34 -6.11 -10.23 1.77
N ARG A 35 -5.87 -11.53 1.59
CA ARG A 35 -4.67 -12.06 0.92
C ARG A 35 -5.03 -12.67 -0.42
N THR A 36 -4.18 -12.44 -1.41
CA THR A 36 -4.26 -13.13 -2.69
C THR A 36 -3.91 -14.61 -2.55
N ARG A 37 -4.22 -15.40 -3.58
CA ARG A 37 -4.03 -16.86 -3.56
C ARG A 37 -2.57 -17.29 -3.44
N ASP A 38 -1.64 -16.51 -3.99
CA ASP A 38 -0.20 -16.74 -3.83
C ASP A 38 0.28 -16.56 -2.38
N LEU A 39 -0.43 -15.77 -1.57
CA LEU A 39 -0.19 -15.57 -0.14
C LEU A 39 -1.09 -16.45 0.75
N GLY A 40 -1.72 -17.48 0.18
CA GLY A 40 -2.56 -18.44 0.90
C GLY A 40 -3.96 -17.92 1.26
N GLY A 41 -4.41 -16.82 0.66
CA GLY A 41 -5.77 -16.32 0.79
C GLY A 41 -6.66 -16.69 -0.40
N GLN A 42 -7.81 -16.03 -0.49
CA GLN A 42 -8.80 -16.23 -1.57
C GLN A 42 -9.16 -14.95 -2.31
N ALA A 43 -8.59 -13.82 -1.90
CA ALA A 43 -8.89 -12.55 -2.52
C ALA A 43 -8.27 -12.46 -3.91
N THR A 44 -8.90 -11.68 -4.75
CA THR A 44 -8.40 -11.24 -6.05
C THR A 44 -7.41 -10.10 -5.87
N THR A 45 -6.58 -9.87 -6.88
CA THR A 45 -5.67 -8.71 -6.91
C THR A 45 -6.43 -7.38 -6.76
N GLN A 46 -7.65 -7.30 -7.27
CA GLN A 46 -8.49 -6.12 -7.17
C GLN A 46 -8.95 -5.87 -5.73
N GLU A 47 -9.46 -6.89 -5.03
CA GLU A 47 -9.91 -6.76 -3.64
C GLU A 47 -8.78 -6.32 -2.70
N VAL A 48 -7.55 -6.82 -2.93
CA VAL A 48 -6.38 -6.38 -2.17
C VAL A 48 -6.01 -4.93 -2.50
N GLY A 49 -6.09 -4.53 -3.78
CA GLY A 49 -5.88 -3.13 -4.20
C GLY A 49 -6.89 -2.16 -3.58
N GLU A 50 -8.17 -2.54 -3.55
CA GLU A 50 -9.24 -1.77 -2.92
C GLU A 50 -9.01 -1.63 -1.40
N ALA A 51 -8.59 -2.71 -0.73
CA ALA A 51 -8.25 -2.66 0.69
C ALA A 51 -7.09 -1.70 1.00
N ILE A 52 -6.05 -1.68 0.16
CA ILE A 52 -4.92 -0.74 0.30
C ILE A 52 -5.41 0.70 0.07
N ALA A 53 -6.19 0.94 -0.98
CA ALA A 53 -6.72 2.26 -1.28
C ALA A 53 -7.62 2.80 -0.15
N ALA A 54 -8.49 1.96 0.41
CA ALA A 54 -9.34 2.32 1.54
C ALA A 54 -8.51 2.71 2.78
N ARG A 55 -7.38 2.03 3.00
CA ARG A 55 -6.48 2.32 4.13
C ARG A 55 -5.70 3.62 3.97
N ILE A 56 -5.43 4.06 2.74
CA ILE A 56 -4.80 5.35 2.43
C ILE A 56 -5.80 6.51 2.54
N ALA A 57 -7.07 6.28 2.21
CA ALA A 57 -8.10 7.32 2.16
C ALA A 57 -8.73 7.67 3.53
N GLY A 58 -8.52 6.83 4.55
CA GLY A 58 -9.01 7.03 5.92
C GLY A 58 -7.91 7.52 6.86
#